data_AF-A0A931HFD9-F1
#
_entry.id   AF-A0A931HFD9-F1
#
_cell.length_a   1.000
_cell.length_b   1.000
_cell.length_c   1.000
_cell.angle_alpha   90.00
_cell.angle_beta   90.00
_cell.angle_gamma   90.00
#
_symmetry.space_group_name_H-M   'P 1'
#
loop_
_entity.id
_entity.type
_entity.pdbx_description
1 polymer ?
#
loop_
_entity_poly.entity_id
_entity_poly.type
_entity_poly.pdbx_seq_one_letter_code
_entity_poly.pdbx_strand_id
1 'polypeptide(L)'
;MIALLWLIVSLLVLVAASVFALAILGWLVVLALRMAAAMAAAMAVGLVVGFGSEWLLNSHLSEGPYASAIGVGLGLLSGLRVFSRLMVAGAPSSKSRNTVSLTRPGDDDKVIEPMVDKPVAEAWQLALRLSPDDERERLRQSRVSCSDFLHLVERGELTMDLEAIEHAVLIRKQLPSLVLTTERAVRGEVGENHEAVLRNMAEHLVGFGRLAQAILDRHRQALEDQLVILDAHLTNKLRNRNDGEGL
;
A
#
# COMPACT_ATOMS: atom_id res chain seq x y z
N MET A 1 10.67 -61.29 7.73
CA MET A 1 11.31 -59.95 7.70
C MET A 1 10.58 -58.97 6.77
N ILE A 2 10.32 -59.34 5.51
CA ILE A 2 9.64 -58.46 4.53
C ILE A 2 8.22 -58.05 4.98
N ALA A 3 7.42 -58.98 5.51
CA ALA A 3 6.06 -58.67 5.99
C ALA A 3 6.02 -57.68 7.17
N LEU A 4 7.02 -57.72 8.06
CA LEU A 4 7.14 -56.80 9.18
C LEU A 4 7.45 -55.36 8.69
N LEU A 5 8.31 -55.26 7.67
CA LEU A 5 8.69 -53.99 7.06
C LEU A 5 7.50 -53.30 6.38
N TRP A 6 6.66 -54.08 5.67
CA TRP A 6 5.41 -53.58 5.07
C TRP A 6 4.39 -53.08 6.11
N LEU A 7 4.26 -53.75 7.25
CA LEU A 7 3.39 -53.30 8.34
C LEU A 7 3.87 -51.96 8.93
N ILE A 8 5.17 -51.80 9.13
CA ILE A 8 5.76 -50.56 9.66
C ILE A 8 5.54 -49.39 8.68
N VAL A 9 5.80 -49.61 7.39
CA VAL A 9 5.61 -48.55 6.37
C VAL A 9 4.14 -48.16 6.26
N SER A 10 3.22 -49.14 6.26
CA SER A 10 1.78 -48.89 6.23
C SER A 10 1.31 -48.06 7.44
N LEU A 11 1.79 -48.41 8.64
CA LEU A 11 1.49 -47.66 9.86
C LEU A 11 1.99 -46.21 9.77
N LEU A 12 3.21 -46.01 9.25
CA LEU A 12 3.84 -44.69 9.16
C LEU A 12 3.11 -43.79 8.16
N VAL A 13 2.68 -44.34 7.02
CA VAL A 13 1.83 -43.64 6.04
C VAL A 13 0.48 -43.27 6.65
N LEU A 14 -0.13 -44.16 7.44
CA LEU A 14 -1.41 -43.90 8.08
C LEU A 14 -1.31 -42.79 9.14
N VAL A 15 -0.23 -42.74 9.90
CA VAL A 15 0.06 -41.65 10.86
C VAL A 15 0.33 -40.33 10.13
N ALA A 16 1.12 -40.35 9.04
CA ALA A 16 1.36 -39.14 8.26
C ALA A 16 0.06 -38.59 7.64
N ALA A 17 -0.79 -39.46 7.10
CA ALA A 17 -2.07 -39.10 6.53
C ALA A 17 -3.03 -38.50 7.58
N SER A 18 -3.05 -39.05 8.81
CA SER A 18 -3.91 -38.53 9.87
C SER A 18 -3.46 -37.16 10.37
N VAL A 19 -2.14 -36.93 10.50
CA VAL A 19 -1.58 -35.62 10.83
C VAL A 19 -1.90 -34.59 9.75
N PHE A 20 -1.78 -34.97 8.48
CA PHE A 20 -2.10 -34.10 7.35
C PHE A 20 -3.59 -33.75 7.31
N ALA A 21 -4.47 -34.73 7.56
CA ALA A 21 -5.91 -34.50 7.65
C ALA A 21 -6.27 -33.54 8.80
N LEU A 22 -5.65 -33.68 9.97
CA LEU A 22 -5.84 -32.76 11.10
C LEU A 22 -5.32 -31.35 10.80
N ALA A 23 -4.20 -31.22 10.10
CA ALA A 23 -3.66 -29.93 9.68
C ALA A 23 -4.61 -29.22 8.70
N ILE A 24 -5.15 -29.95 7.71
CA ILE A 24 -6.16 -29.41 6.78
C ILE A 24 -7.42 -29.00 7.54
N LEU A 25 -7.91 -29.83 8.47
CA LEU A 25 -9.10 -29.52 9.25
C LEU A 25 -8.90 -28.25 10.08
N GLY A 26 -7.74 -28.12 10.75
CA GLY A 26 -7.38 -26.91 11.50
C GLY A 26 -7.31 -25.68 10.61
N TRP A 27 -6.71 -25.81 9.42
CA TRP A 27 -6.66 -24.72 8.43
C TRP A 27 -8.05 -24.31 7.95
N LEU A 28 -8.94 -25.26 7.67
CA LEU A 28 -10.32 -25.00 7.26
C LEU A 28 -11.13 -24.31 8.37
N VAL A 29 -10.95 -24.69 9.64
CA VAL A 29 -11.60 -24.03 10.77
C VAL A 29 -11.15 -22.58 10.89
N VAL A 30 -9.84 -22.30 10.76
CA VAL A 30 -9.32 -20.93 10.76
C VAL A 30 -9.85 -20.13 9.58
N LEU A 31 -9.94 -20.73 8.40
CA LEU A 31 -10.51 -20.10 7.21
C LEU A 31 -11.99 -19.75 7.42
N ALA A 32 -12.78 -20.69 7.93
CA ALA A 32 -14.19 -20.49 8.24
C ALA A 32 -14.38 -19.39 9.29
N LEU A 33 -13.55 -19.35 10.33
CA LEU A 33 -13.60 -18.31 11.36
C LEU A 33 -13.29 -16.93 10.78
N ARG A 34 -12.30 -16.83 9.87
CA ARG A 34 -11.99 -15.57 9.17
C ARG A 34 -13.13 -15.11 8.28
N MET A 35 -13.76 -16.03 7.54
CA MET A 35 -14.92 -15.70 6.70
C MET A 35 -16.11 -15.28 7.54
N ALA A 36 -16.39 -15.95 8.67
CA ALA A 36 -17.44 -15.57 9.60
C ALA A 36 -17.18 -14.17 10.20
N ALA A 37 -15.93 -13.86 10.58
CA ALA A 37 -15.55 -12.55 11.08
C ALA A 37 -15.72 -11.46 10.01
N ALA A 38 -15.33 -11.73 8.76
CA ALA A 38 -15.55 -10.82 7.64
C ALA A 38 -17.04 -10.58 7.36
N MET A 39 -17.87 -11.63 7.45
CA MET A 39 -19.30 -11.54 7.24
C MET A 39 -20.01 -10.77 8.39
N ALA A 40 -19.58 -10.99 9.63
CA ALA A 40 -20.05 -10.23 10.79
C ALA A 40 -19.67 -8.74 10.69
N ALA A 41 -18.44 -8.44 10.23
CA ALA A 41 -18.01 -7.07 9.97
C ALA A 41 -18.84 -6.41 8.85
N ALA A 42 -19.13 -7.14 7.77
CA ALA A 42 -19.99 -6.66 6.69
C ALA A 42 -21.42 -6.39 7.17
N MET A 43 -22.00 -7.27 8.00
CA MET A 43 -23.32 -7.08 8.60
C MET A 43 -23.37 -5.87 9.55
N ALA A 44 -22.31 -5.64 10.34
CA ALA A 44 -22.22 -4.47 11.21
C ALA A 44 -22.19 -3.16 10.40
N VAL A 45 -21.44 -3.12 9.29
CA VAL A 45 -21.41 -1.96 8.38
C VAL A 45 -22.78 -1.77 7.71
N GLY A 46 -23.43 -2.85 7.27
CA GLY A 46 -24.78 -2.80 6.70
C GLY A 46 -25.83 -2.25 7.67
N LEU A 47 -25.76 -2.62 8.96
CA LEU A 47 -26.65 -2.12 9.99
C LEU A 47 -26.48 -0.62 10.26
N VAL A 48 -25.24 -0.11 10.27
CA VAL A 48 -24.97 1.32 10.45
C VAL A 48 -25.46 2.14 9.26
N VAL A 49 -25.30 1.64 8.03
CA VAL A 49 -25.82 2.31 6.82
C VAL A 49 -27.34 2.22 6.73
N GLY A 50 -27.93 1.08 7.14
CA GLY A 50 -29.38 0.86 7.17
C GLY A 50 -30.10 1.80 8.15
N PHE A 51 -29.65 1.86 9.42
CA PHE A 51 -30.24 2.77 10.42
C PHE A 51 -29.98 4.25 10.11
N GLY A 52 -28.86 4.60 9.48
CA GLY A 52 -28.60 5.96 9.03
C GLY A 52 -29.53 6.42 7.90
N SER A 53 -29.95 5.50 7.02
CA SER A 53 -30.80 5.83 5.88
C SER A 53 -32.26 6.12 6.24
N GLU A 54 -32.82 5.46 7.27
CA GLU A 54 -34.19 5.76 7.74
C GLU A 54 -34.28 7.12 8.45
N TRP A 55 -33.23 7.52 9.17
CA TRP A 55 -33.20 8.84 9.81
C TRP A 55 -33.04 9.98 8.80
N LEU A 56 -32.27 9.75 7.72
CA LEU A 56 -32.09 10.72 6.64
C LEU A 56 -33.30 10.84 5.71
N LEU A 57 -34.08 9.77 5.53
CA LEU A 57 -35.30 9.78 4.70
C LEU A 57 -36.46 10.53 5.37
N ASN A 58 -36.43 10.73 6.69
CA ASN A 58 -37.49 11.47 7.41
C ASN A 58 -37.18 12.98 7.57
N SER A 59 -35.97 13.42 7.22
CA SER A 59 -35.59 14.83 7.14
C SER A 59 -35.35 15.22 5.69
N HIS A 60 -36.44 15.47 4.95
CA HIS A 60 -36.49 16.22 3.69
C HIS A 60 -35.30 16.06 2.71
N LEU A 61 -35.48 15.30 1.61
CA LEU A 61 -35.23 15.74 0.23
C LEU A 61 -35.42 14.60 -0.80
N SER A 62 -36.39 14.85 -1.68
CA SER A 62 -36.55 14.40 -3.08
C SER A 62 -35.85 13.13 -3.59
N GLU A 63 -36.70 12.20 -4.01
CA GLU A 63 -36.58 11.22 -5.10
C GLU A 63 -35.37 11.37 -6.04
N GLY A 64 -34.45 10.40 -5.96
CA GLY A 64 -33.43 10.17 -6.98
C GLY A 64 -32.74 8.82 -6.78
N PRO A 65 -32.55 7.99 -7.82
CA PRO A 65 -31.95 6.64 -7.72
C PRO A 65 -30.44 6.62 -7.43
N TYR A 66 -29.84 7.76 -7.06
CA TYR A 66 -28.40 7.94 -6.91
C TYR A 66 -27.90 7.90 -5.45
N ALA A 67 -28.81 7.92 -4.47
CA ALA A 67 -28.45 7.92 -3.05
C ALA A 67 -27.82 6.59 -2.58
N SER A 68 -28.07 5.48 -3.28
CA SER A 68 -27.52 4.15 -2.95
C SER A 68 -26.09 3.94 -3.42
N ALA A 69 -25.58 4.73 -4.38
CA ALA A 69 -24.22 4.58 -4.91
C ALA A 69 -23.14 5.19 -4.02
N ILE A 70 -23.48 6.22 -3.23
CA ILE A 70 -22.54 6.96 -2.37
C ILE A 70 -22.17 6.13 -1.12
N GLY A 71 -23.08 5.31 -0.61
CA GLY A 71 -22.83 4.44 0.56
C GLY A 71 -21.86 3.29 0.30
N VAL A 72 -21.86 2.73 -0.92
CA VAL A 72 -21.00 1.58 -1.27
C VAL A 72 -19.55 2.00 -1.48
N GLY A 73 -19.29 3.22 -1.97
CA GLY A 73 -17.93 3.75 -2.18
C GLY A 73 -17.17 4.03 -0.88
N LEU A 74 -17.86 4.50 0.17
CA LEU A 74 -17.26 4.80 1.47
C LEU A 74 -16.94 3.54 2.29
N GLY A 75 -17.70 2.45 2.11
CA GLY A 75 -17.44 1.16 2.77
C GLY A 75 -16.13 0.50 2.34
N LEU A 76 -15.80 0.56 1.04
CA LEU A 76 -14.54 0.02 0.49
C LEU A 76 -13.30 0.77 1.00
N LEU A 77 -13.40 2.09 1.20
CA LEU A 77 -12.30 2.91 1.74
C LEU A 77 -12.02 2.63 3.23
N SER A 78 -13.04 2.27 4.01
CA SER A 78 -12.87 1.91 5.41
C SER A 78 -12.19 0.54 5.59
N GLY A 79 -12.48 -0.43 4.70
CA GLY A 79 -11.80 -1.73 4.67
C GLY A 79 -10.29 -1.62 4.40
N LEU A 80 -9.87 -0.68 3.55
CA LEU A 80 -8.46 -0.45 3.22
C LEU A 80 -7.64 0.05 4.43
N ARG A 81 -8.24 0.90 5.28
CA ARG A 81 -7.58 1.39 6.51
C ARG A 81 -7.35 0.29 7.55
N VAL A 82 -8.26 -0.68 7.66
CA VAL A 82 -8.10 -1.80 8.60
C VAL A 82 -7.06 -2.81 8.09
N PHE A 83 -7.05 -3.09 6.78
CA PHE A 83 -6.08 -3.99 6.17
C PHE A 83 -4.63 -3.45 6.26
N SER A 84 -4.44 -2.14 6.07
CA SER A 84 -3.12 -1.50 6.23
C SER A 84 -2.57 -1.58 7.66
N ARG A 85 -3.43 -1.50 8.70
CA ARG A 85 -3.00 -1.64 10.10
C ARG A 85 -2.64 -3.07 10.48
N LEU A 86 -3.32 -4.07 9.89
CA LEU A 86 -3.02 -5.48 10.14
C LEU A 86 -1.72 -5.95 9.47
N MET A 87 -1.33 -5.36 8.33
CA MET A 87 -0.03 -5.66 7.70
C MET A 87 1.15 -5.03 8.45
N VAL A 88 0.99 -3.83 9.03
CA VAL A 88 2.05 -3.15 9.80
C VAL A 88 2.32 -3.82 11.15
N ALA A 89 1.32 -4.49 11.74
CA ALA A 89 1.45 -5.18 13.03
C ALA A 89 2.24 -6.51 12.97
N GLY A 90 2.58 -7.01 11.78
CA GLY A 90 3.32 -8.26 11.58
C GLY A 90 4.85 -8.12 11.42
N ALA A 91 5.37 -6.89 11.35
CA ALA A 91 6.81 -6.66 11.17
C ALA A 91 7.54 -6.75 12.53
N PRO A 92 8.49 -7.69 12.73
CA PRO A 92 9.27 -7.75 13.94
C PRO A 92 10.13 -6.49 14.05
N SER A 93 9.82 -5.68 15.06
CA SER A 93 10.60 -4.52 15.49
C SER A 93 11.99 -4.97 15.94
N SER A 94 12.95 -4.94 15.01
CA SER A 94 14.37 -5.02 15.32
C SER A 94 14.84 -3.62 15.73
N LYS A 95 15.07 -3.49 17.04
CA LYS A 95 15.59 -2.29 17.69
C LYS A 95 17.11 -2.42 17.74
N SER A 96 17.84 -1.53 17.04
CA SER A 96 19.27 -1.16 17.23
C SER A 96 19.91 -0.84 15.87
N ARG A 97 20.72 0.19 15.63
CA ARG A 97 21.24 1.37 16.35
C ARG A 97 22.13 2.08 15.31
N ASN A 98 22.22 3.41 15.41
CA ASN A 98 23.13 4.34 14.70
C ASN A 98 22.69 4.90 13.33
N THR A 99 21.96 6.00 13.44
CA THR A 99 22.09 7.23 12.65
C THR A 99 23.49 7.50 12.11
N VAL A 100 23.62 7.42 10.79
CA VAL A 100 24.41 8.38 10.00
C VAL A 100 23.44 8.96 8.97
N SER A 101 22.72 10.00 9.38
CA SER A 101 22.00 10.85 8.43
C SER A 101 23.05 11.65 7.66
N LEU A 102 23.47 11.13 6.50
CA LEU A 102 24.14 11.95 5.50
C LEU A 102 23.13 12.97 5.01
N THR A 103 23.16 14.15 5.63
CA THR A 103 22.50 15.37 5.14
C THR A 103 22.95 15.61 3.70
N ARG A 104 22.06 15.34 2.74
CA ARG A 104 22.24 15.69 1.33
C ARG A 104 22.32 17.21 1.24
N PRO A 105 23.43 17.81 0.78
CA PRO A 105 23.49 19.24 0.51
C PRO A 105 22.87 19.51 -0.88
N GLY A 106 22.01 20.52 -0.97
CA GLY A 106 21.46 21.01 -2.24
C GLY A 106 19.95 21.11 -2.24
N ASP A 107 19.44 22.06 -1.47
CA ASP A 107 18.18 22.75 -1.72
C ASP A 107 18.54 23.90 -2.67
N ASP A 108 18.12 23.82 -3.93
CA ASP A 108 17.99 24.92 -4.90
C ASP A 108 17.48 24.31 -6.22
N ASP A 109 16.24 24.64 -6.59
CA ASP A 109 15.62 24.36 -7.90
C ASP A 109 15.78 22.92 -8.43
N LYS A 110 15.16 21.94 -7.76
CA LYS A 110 14.80 20.70 -8.45
C LYS A 110 13.79 21.05 -9.54
N VAL A 111 14.28 21.23 -10.77
CA VAL A 111 13.50 21.15 -12.00
C VAL A 111 12.54 19.98 -11.81
N ILE A 112 11.26 20.29 -11.64
CA ILE A 112 10.22 19.28 -11.45
C ILE A 112 10.24 18.46 -12.73
N GLU A 113 10.86 17.27 -12.69
CA GLU A 113 10.88 16.40 -13.85
C GLU A 113 9.44 16.18 -14.31
N PRO A 114 9.17 16.31 -15.62
CA PRO A 114 7.84 16.11 -16.13
C PRO A 114 7.38 14.71 -15.74
N MET A 115 6.21 14.63 -15.12
CA MET A 115 5.61 13.35 -14.84
C MET A 115 5.39 12.60 -16.14
N VAL A 116 5.80 11.34 -16.14
CA VAL A 116 5.65 10.38 -17.24
C VAL A 116 4.25 10.40 -17.84
N ASP A 117 3.25 10.38 -16.95
CA ASP A 117 1.85 10.27 -17.34
C ASP A 117 1.17 11.65 -17.30
N LYS A 118 0.90 12.19 -18.49
CA LYS A 118 0.11 13.42 -18.68
C LYS A 118 -1.19 13.48 -17.82
N PRO A 119 -2.06 12.45 -17.77
CA PRO A 119 -3.28 12.54 -16.97
C PRO A 119 -3.02 12.63 -15.46
N VAL A 120 -1.96 11.99 -14.97
CA VAL A 120 -1.60 12.04 -13.55
C VAL A 120 -0.98 13.41 -13.22
N ALA A 121 -0.19 13.96 -14.14
CA ALA A 121 0.40 15.30 -14.02
C ALA A 121 -0.69 16.38 -13.93
N GLU A 122 -1.67 16.33 -14.84
CA GLU A 122 -2.82 17.24 -14.85
C GLU A 122 -3.65 17.11 -13.58
N ALA A 123 -3.87 15.89 -13.09
CA ALA A 123 -4.61 15.65 -11.85
C ALA A 123 -3.89 16.25 -10.62
N TRP A 124 -2.57 16.13 -10.51
CA TRP A 124 -1.81 16.79 -9.43
C TRP A 124 -1.86 18.31 -9.53
N GLN A 125 -1.79 18.87 -10.74
CA GLN A 125 -1.93 20.33 -10.93
C GLN A 125 -3.31 20.81 -10.51
N LEU A 126 -4.37 20.07 -10.87
CA LEU A 126 -5.73 20.38 -10.46
C LEU A 126 -5.89 20.28 -8.94
N ALA A 127 -5.37 19.22 -8.32
CA ALA A 127 -5.38 19.08 -6.87
C ALA A 127 -4.69 20.24 -6.16
N LEU A 128 -3.49 20.65 -6.62
CA LEU A 128 -2.76 21.78 -6.06
C LEU A 128 -3.51 23.12 -6.20
N ARG A 129 -4.29 23.29 -7.27
CA ARG A 129 -5.13 24.48 -7.46
C ARG A 129 -6.35 24.49 -6.53
N LEU A 130 -6.95 23.32 -6.31
CA LEU A 130 -8.13 23.16 -5.46
C LEU A 130 -7.79 23.22 -3.96
N SER A 131 -6.59 22.78 -3.58
CA SER A 131 -6.23 22.67 -2.17
C SER A 131 -5.90 24.01 -1.49
N PRO A 132 -6.24 24.15 -0.19
CA PRO A 132 -5.88 25.30 0.63
C PRO A 132 -4.36 25.41 0.81
N ASP A 133 -3.88 26.61 1.10
CA ASP A 133 -2.45 26.95 1.10
C ASP A 133 -1.62 26.12 2.09
N ASP A 134 -2.21 25.73 3.22
CA ASP A 134 -1.60 24.90 4.27
C ASP A 134 -1.26 23.47 3.82
N GLU A 135 -2.10 22.87 2.97
CA GLU A 135 -1.89 21.50 2.47
C GLU A 135 -1.08 21.44 1.17
N ARG A 136 -0.93 22.56 0.45
CA ARG A 136 -0.22 22.59 -0.85
C ARG A 136 1.21 22.08 -0.76
N GLU A 137 1.94 22.40 0.30
CA GLU A 137 3.33 21.99 0.43
C GLU A 137 3.45 20.47 0.64
N ARG A 138 2.59 19.90 1.49
CA ARG A 138 2.51 18.45 1.69
C ARG A 138 2.14 17.71 0.40
N LEU A 139 1.26 18.29 -0.40
CA LEU A 139 0.90 17.75 -1.71
C LEU A 139 2.03 17.85 -2.73
N ARG A 140 2.82 18.93 -2.73
CA ARG A 140 4.01 19.04 -3.60
C ARG A 140 5.04 17.96 -3.27
N GLN A 141 5.32 17.74 -2.00
CA GLN A 141 6.23 16.68 -1.56
C GLN A 141 5.71 15.30 -1.98
N SER A 142 4.42 15.04 -1.75
CA SER A 142 3.76 13.79 -2.15
C SER A 142 3.82 13.56 -3.65
N ARG A 143 3.62 14.63 -4.44
CA ARG A 143 3.76 14.59 -5.90
C ARG A 143 5.17 14.21 -6.33
N VAL A 144 6.20 14.76 -5.70
CA VAL A 144 7.60 14.43 -6.01
C VAL A 144 7.87 12.95 -5.75
N SER A 145 7.50 12.43 -4.56
CA SER A 145 7.68 11.00 -4.25
C SER A 145 6.92 10.09 -5.24
N CYS A 146 5.68 10.44 -5.61
CA CYS A 146 4.94 9.68 -6.62
C CYS A 146 5.60 9.75 -8.01
N SER A 147 6.11 10.92 -8.42
CA SER A 147 6.77 11.09 -9.71
C SER A 147 8.04 10.25 -9.77
N ASP A 148 8.91 10.35 -8.76
CA ASP A 148 10.16 9.59 -8.65
C ASP A 148 9.88 8.07 -8.71
N PHE A 149 8.86 7.61 -7.98
CA PHE A 149 8.43 6.22 -8.01
C PHE A 149 7.96 5.77 -9.39
N LEU A 150 7.09 6.54 -10.06
CA LEU A 150 6.59 6.18 -11.39
C LEU A 150 7.71 6.17 -12.44
N HIS A 151 8.70 7.06 -12.32
CA HIS A 151 9.90 7.07 -13.15
C HIS A 151 10.74 5.79 -12.98
N LEU A 152 10.96 5.32 -11.75
CA LEU A 152 11.68 4.06 -11.52
C LEU A 152 10.94 2.85 -12.10
N VAL A 153 9.60 2.84 -12.00
CA VAL A 153 8.78 1.77 -12.60
C VAL A 153 8.86 1.80 -14.11
N GLU A 154 8.82 2.98 -14.75
CA GLU A 154 8.92 3.10 -16.20
C GLU A 154 10.32 2.73 -16.73
N ARG A 155 11.38 3.13 -16.03
CA ARG A 155 12.76 2.73 -16.36
C ARG A 155 13.03 1.24 -16.19
N GLY A 156 12.08 0.52 -15.60
CA GLY A 156 12.16 -0.92 -15.42
C GLY A 156 12.95 -1.35 -14.17
N GLU A 157 13.42 -0.40 -13.36
CA GLU A 157 14.22 -0.66 -12.16
C GLU A 157 13.40 -1.43 -11.09
N LEU A 158 12.07 -1.29 -11.13
CA LEU A 158 11.11 -1.98 -10.25
C LEU A 158 10.25 -3.02 -10.97
N THR A 159 10.61 -3.48 -12.17
CA THR A 159 9.77 -4.41 -12.97
C THR A 159 9.65 -5.82 -12.40
N MET A 160 10.56 -6.24 -11.52
CA MET A 160 10.49 -7.54 -10.86
C MET A 160 9.72 -7.49 -9.54
N ASP A 161 9.38 -6.29 -9.06
CA ASP A 161 8.58 -6.09 -7.87
C ASP A 161 7.10 -5.96 -8.26
N LEU A 162 6.37 -7.08 -8.15
CA LEU A 162 4.93 -7.14 -8.45
C LEU A 162 4.14 -6.12 -7.60
N GLU A 163 4.53 -5.93 -6.34
CA GLU A 163 3.91 -4.97 -5.44
C GLU A 163 4.08 -3.55 -6.00
N ALA A 164 5.29 -3.18 -6.44
CA ALA A 164 5.54 -1.87 -7.05
C ALA A 164 4.72 -1.66 -8.34
N ILE A 165 4.60 -2.67 -9.19
CA ILE A 165 3.79 -2.58 -10.42
C ILE A 165 2.31 -2.34 -10.10
N GLU A 166 1.75 -3.11 -9.17
CA GLU A 166 0.35 -2.96 -8.74
C GLU A 166 0.07 -1.56 -8.21
N HIS A 167 0.97 -1.03 -7.38
CA HIS A 167 0.84 0.32 -6.84
C HIS A 167 0.99 1.40 -7.91
N ALA A 168 1.88 1.23 -8.89
CA ALA A 168 1.98 2.15 -10.01
C ALA A 168 0.70 2.18 -10.84
N VAL A 169 0.10 1.02 -11.12
CA VAL A 169 -1.19 0.93 -11.80
C VAL A 169 -2.31 1.60 -10.98
N LEU A 170 -2.31 1.37 -9.67
CA LEU A 170 -3.28 1.97 -8.76
C LEU A 170 -3.19 3.49 -8.77
N ILE A 171 -1.99 4.06 -8.62
CA ILE A 171 -1.77 5.52 -8.67
C ILE A 171 -2.24 6.08 -10.02
N ARG A 172 -1.83 5.48 -11.13
CA ARG A 172 -2.19 5.94 -12.49
C ARG A 172 -3.70 5.96 -12.73
N LYS A 173 -4.44 4.99 -12.19
CA LYS A 173 -5.89 4.87 -12.40
C LYS A 173 -6.71 5.68 -11.38
N GLN A 174 -6.36 5.58 -10.10
CA GLN A 174 -7.18 6.14 -9.03
C GLN A 174 -6.94 7.62 -8.82
N LEU A 175 -5.71 8.11 -9.02
CA LEU A 175 -5.38 9.50 -8.74
C LEU A 175 -6.17 10.48 -9.62
N PRO A 176 -6.22 10.34 -10.97
CA PRO A 176 -7.03 11.23 -11.79
C PRO A 176 -8.52 11.13 -11.47
N SER A 177 -9.02 9.91 -11.23
CA SER A 177 -10.43 9.69 -10.90
C SER A 177 -10.81 10.40 -9.60
N LEU A 178 -10.00 10.25 -8.55
CA LEU A 178 -10.22 10.88 -7.24
C LEU A 178 -10.31 12.39 -7.38
N VAL A 179 -9.31 13.03 -8.02
CA VAL A 179 -9.29 14.49 -8.16
C VAL A 179 -10.49 15.00 -8.96
N LEU A 180 -10.85 14.33 -10.05
CA LEU A 180 -12.03 14.71 -10.86
C LEU A 180 -13.33 14.52 -10.08
N THR A 181 -13.45 13.47 -9.26
CA THR A 181 -14.64 13.30 -8.39
C THR A 181 -14.72 14.38 -7.33
N THR A 182 -13.60 14.74 -6.71
CA THR A 182 -13.53 15.82 -5.73
C THR A 182 -13.89 17.15 -6.37
N GLU A 183 -13.33 17.48 -7.54
CA GLU A 183 -13.66 18.71 -8.26
C GLU A 183 -15.18 18.82 -8.53
N ARG A 184 -15.82 17.74 -8.97
CA ARG A 184 -17.27 17.73 -9.20
C ARG A 184 -18.07 17.91 -7.91
N ALA A 185 -17.67 17.26 -6.83
CA ALA A 185 -18.32 17.40 -5.53
C ALA A 185 -18.21 18.86 -5.02
N VAL A 186 -17.02 19.44 -5.14
CA VAL A 186 -16.70 20.81 -4.73
C VAL A 186 -17.51 21.85 -5.52
N ARG A 187 -17.84 21.60 -6.80
CA ARG A 187 -18.73 22.49 -7.58
C ARG A 187 -20.18 22.48 -7.11
N GLY A 188 -20.64 21.40 -6.48
CA GLY A 188 -22.02 21.24 -6.01
C GLY A 188 -22.24 21.66 -4.56
N GLU A 189 -21.16 21.82 -3.78
CA GLU A 189 -21.21 22.07 -2.34
C GLU A 189 -20.72 23.47 -1.97
N VAL A 190 -21.38 24.09 -0.99
CA VAL A 190 -21.04 25.42 -0.46
C VAL A 190 -20.81 25.33 1.05
N GLY A 191 -19.81 26.04 1.57
CA GLY A 191 -19.56 26.17 3.02
C GLY A 191 -18.65 25.09 3.59
N GLU A 192 -18.91 24.64 4.81
CA GLU A 192 -18.01 23.80 5.62
C GLU A 192 -17.72 22.40 5.00
N ASN A 193 -18.68 21.85 4.25
CA ASN A 193 -18.51 20.57 3.55
C ASN A 193 -17.45 20.67 2.42
N HIS A 194 -17.33 21.85 1.79
CA HIS A 194 -16.36 22.08 0.72
C HIS A 194 -14.92 21.89 1.22
N GLU A 195 -14.59 22.46 2.38
CA GLU A 195 -13.25 22.34 2.96
C GLU A 195 -12.97 20.91 3.42
N ALA A 196 -13.96 20.25 4.01
CA ALA A 196 -13.84 18.85 4.42
C ALA A 196 -13.57 17.91 3.22
N VAL A 197 -14.25 18.12 2.09
CA VAL A 197 -14.05 17.34 0.85
C VAL A 197 -12.64 17.56 0.28
N LEU A 198 -12.16 18.81 0.25
CA LEU A 198 -10.80 19.13 -0.19
C LEU A 198 -9.73 18.54 0.73
N ARG A 199 -9.93 18.59 2.05
CA ARG A 199 -9.01 18.01 3.03
C ARG A 199 -8.95 16.49 2.90
N ASN A 200 -10.09 15.82 2.72
CA ASN A 200 -10.14 14.38 2.45
C ASN A 200 -9.41 13.99 1.16
N MET A 201 -9.56 14.77 0.09
CA MET A 201 -8.77 14.56 -1.14
C MET A 201 -7.27 14.69 -0.85
N ALA A 202 -6.86 15.76 -0.16
CA ALA A 202 -5.46 16.00 0.15
C ALA A 202 -4.86 14.86 0.99
N GLU A 203 -5.59 14.36 1.99
CA GLU A 203 -5.17 13.21 2.80
C GLU A 203 -4.94 11.95 1.96
N HIS A 204 -5.84 11.63 1.03
CA HIS A 204 -5.67 10.47 0.15
C HIS A 204 -4.47 10.62 -0.79
N LEU A 205 -4.27 11.82 -1.37
CA LEU A 205 -3.13 12.10 -2.23
C LEU A 205 -1.80 12.04 -1.47
N VAL A 206 -1.77 12.56 -0.23
CA VAL A 206 -0.62 12.40 0.66
C VAL A 206 -0.40 10.92 1.00
N GLY A 207 -1.47 10.13 1.13
CA GLY A 207 -1.40 8.68 1.26
C GLY A 207 -0.66 8.01 0.11
N PHE A 208 -0.95 8.38 -1.14
CA PHE A 208 -0.21 7.89 -2.30
C PHE A 208 1.27 8.30 -2.27
N GLY A 209 1.56 9.54 -1.86
CA GLY A 209 2.93 10.02 -1.70
C GLY A 209 3.73 9.22 -0.68
N ARG A 210 3.15 8.96 0.50
CA ARG A 210 3.79 8.15 1.54
C ARG A 210 4.03 6.71 1.11
N LEU A 211 3.07 6.13 0.39
CA LEU A 211 3.21 4.79 -0.15
C LEU A 211 4.37 4.72 -1.15
N ALA A 212 4.39 5.64 -2.10
CA ALA A 212 5.48 5.74 -3.08
C ALA A 212 6.83 5.91 -2.38
N GLN A 213 6.91 6.79 -1.37
CA GLN A 213 8.11 6.99 -0.58
C GLN A 213 8.57 5.72 0.14
N ALA A 214 7.65 4.96 0.75
CA ALA A 214 7.99 3.72 1.44
C ALA A 214 8.58 2.66 0.48
N ILE A 215 8.06 2.57 -0.75
CA ILE A 215 8.61 1.68 -1.78
C ILE A 215 10.00 2.16 -2.22
N LEU A 216 10.18 3.46 -2.45
CA LEU A 216 11.47 4.05 -2.79
C LEU A 216 12.52 3.78 -1.71
N ASP A 217 12.16 3.95 -0.43
CA ASP A 217 13.05 3.72 0.70
C ASP A 217 13.45 2.24 0.80
N ARG A 218 12.47 1.33 0.63
CA ARG A 218 12.75 -0.12 0.60
C ARG A 218 13.69 -0.49 -0.55
N HIS A 219 13.45 0.06 -1.74
CA HIS A 219 14.31 -0.19 -2.91
C HIS A 219 15.73 0.33 -2.68
N ARG A 220 15.86 1.54 -2.14
CA ARG A 220 17.15 2.14 -1.80
C ARG A 220 17.92 1.31 -0.79
N GLN A 221 17.23 0.83 0.25
CA GLN A 221 17.83 -0.06 1.25
C GLN A 221 18.30 -1.38 0.63
N ALA A 222 17.52 -1.97 -0.26
CA ALA A 222 17.92 -3.19 -0.97
C ALA A 222 19.17 -3.00 -1.84
N LEU A 223 19.32 -1.84 -2.49
CA LEU A 223 20.53 -1.49 -3.25
C LEU A 223 21.73 -1.27 -2.34
N GLU A 224 21.56 -0.57 -1.21
CA GLU A 224 22.61 -0.36 -0.22
C GLU A 224 23.11 -1.70 0.35
N ASP A 225 22.21 -2.63 0.67
CA ASP A 225 22.56 -3.97 1.15
C ASP A 225 23.38 -4.75 0.10
N GLN A 226 23.00 -4.66 -1.18
CA GLN A 226 23.75 -5.30 -2.27
C GLN A 226 25.16 -4.71 -2.43
N LEU A 227 25.31 -3.39 -2.28
CA LEU A 227 26.62 -2.73 -2.35
C LEU A 227 27.53 -3.18 -1.21
N VAL A 228 27.00 -3.30 0.02
CA VAL A 228 27.75 -3.81 1.17
C VAL A 228 28.23 -5.25 0.94
N ILE A 229 27.36 -6.11 0.41
CA ILE A 229 27.72 -7.51 0.08
C ILE A 229 28.81 -7.55 -0.99
N LEU A 230 28.70 -6.72 -2.04
CA LEU A 230 29.69 -6.65 -3.11
C LEU A 230 31.05 -6.16 -2.59
N ASP A 231 31.06 -5.12 -1.76
CA ASP A 231 32.28 -4.58 -1.16
C ASP A 231 32.98 -5.62 -0.26
N ALA A 232 32.20 -6.35 0.56
CA ALA A 232 32.73 -7.46 1.36
C ALA A 232 33.32 -8.58 0.48
N HIS A 233 32.65 -8.91 -0.63
CA HIS A 233 33.15 -9.92 -1.58
C HIS A 233 34.47 -9.49 -2.25
N LEU A 234 34.55 -8.23 -2.71
CA LEU A 234 35.75 -7.67 -3.33
C LEU A 234 36.91 -7.62 -2.34
N THR A 235 36.65 -7.17 -1.11
CA THR A 235 37.65 -7.12 -0.03
C THR A 235 38.20 -8.51 0.29
N ASN A 236 37.32 -9.52 0.39
CA ASN A 236 37.74 -10.90 0.63
C ASN A 236 38.55 -11.46 -0.55
N LYS A 237 38.15 -11.18 -1.79
CA LYS A 237 38.88 -11.62 -2.99
C LYS A 237 40.27 -10.99 -3.10
N LEU A 238 40.40 -9.71 -2.77
CA LEU A 238 41.69 -9.00 -2.75
C LEU A 238 42.61 -9.57 -1.66
N ARG A 239 42.06 -9.83 -0.47
CA ARG A 239 42.79 -10.46 0.63
C ARG A 239 43.33 -11.86 0.25
N ASN A 240 42.47 -12.73 -0.28
CA ASN A 240 42.84 -14.09 -0.67
C ASN A 240 43.91 -14.11 -1.79
N ARG A 241 43.93 -13.09 -2.65
CA ARG A 241 44.96 -12.97 -3.69
C ARG A 241 46.33 -12.60 -3.10
N ASN A 242 46.37 -11.69 -2.13
CA ASN A 242 47.61 -11.28 -1.47
C ASN A 242 48.21 -12.42 -0.62
N ASP A 243 47.37 -13.24 0.01
CA ASP A 243 47.82 -14.38 0.81
C ASP A 243 48.39 -15.53 -0.06
N GLY A 244 48.02 -15.59 -1.35
CA GLY A 244 48.46 -16.61 -2.31
C GLY A 244 49.77 -16.32 -3.06
N GLU A 245 50.22 -15.06 -3.09
CA GLU A 245 51.49 -14.65 -3.72
C GLU A 245 52.69 -14.68 -2.74
N GLY A 246 52.46 -15.10 -1.49
CA GLY A 246 53.47 -15.20 -0.42
C GLY A 246 54.06 -16.59 -0.18
N LEU A 247 53.85 -17.55 -1.09
CA LEU A 247 54.41 -18.92 -1.09
C LEU A 247 55.29 -19.14 -2.31
#